data_AF-A0A2U3F1D5-F1
#
_entry.id   AF-A0A2U3F1D5-F1
#
_cell.length_a   1.000
_cell.length_b   1.000
_cell.length_c   1.000
_cell.angle_alpha   90.00
_cell.angle_beta   90.00
_cell.angle_gamma   90.00
#
_symmetry.space_group_name_H-M   'P 1'
#
loop_
_entity.id
_entity.type
_entity.pdbx_description
1 polymer ?
#
loop_
_entity_poly.entity_id
_entity_poly.type
_entity_poly.pdbx_seq_one_letter_code
_entity_poly.pdbx_strand_id
1 'polypeptide(L)'
;MSIKKLEDGRYELDFRPRGRNGKRIRKKFDRKADAYAYERGMIAKYQTNEFIDRPADKRRLSEFIELWWMLVGRNLRYAERRLSTLNCICRDMMDPMIYQIDSRELANYRAYRMSEGVKASTINHDLFALSGAFKAMAEIGEFFGDNPIAALEPLKEVKPEMSYLTTDEVERLLALVTGDYHRIAVLCLATGARWGEAYQLKAEHIIGNRVVFNQTKNGDRRIVPVSDDVLSIIKNGGHGHLFRVSYSRFRKMMKEAKPNLPDGQAAHALRHTFATHFMMRGGNIIALQKILGHRDISQTMIYAHFSPDYLIDAVSYNPLTSASTLRPQGGGFLKDGGD
;
A
#
# COMPACT_ATOMS: atom_id res chain seq x y z
N MET A 1 41.95 -25.12 4.01
CA MET A 1 40.57 -24.96 4.52
C MET A 1 40.32 -23.50 4.77
N SER A 2 39.32 -22.95 4.12
CA SER A 2 38.97 -21.53 4.15
C SER A 2 38.07 -21.17 5.34
N ILE A 3 37.55 -22.14 6.08
CA ILE A 3 36.72 -21.92 7.28
C ILE A 3 37.38 -22.59 8.49
N LYS A 4 37.61 -21.81 9.56
CA LYS A 4 38.21 -22.24 10.83
C LYS A 4 37.24 -22.00 11.99
N LYS A 5 37.09 -22.97 12.90
CA LYS A 5 36.35 -22.77 14.15
C LYS A 5 37.21 -21.99 15.15
N LEU A 6 36.63 -20.97 15.78
CA LEU A 6 37.27 -20.13 16.80
C LEU A 6 36.97 -20.68 18.21
N GLU A 7 37.76 -20.24 19.18
CA GLU A 7 37.61 -20.64 20.59
C GLU A 7 36.27 -20.20 21.19
N ASP A 8 35.69 -19.12 20.67
CA ASP A 8 34.37 -18.60 21.07
C ASP A 8 33.18 -19.37 20.44
N GLY A 9 33.45 -20.47 19.71
CA GLY A 9 32.43 -21.31 19.08
C GLY A 9 31.98 -20.85 17.69
N ARG A 10 32.36 -19.65 17.23
CA ARG A 10 32.05 -19.13 15.89
C ARG A 10 32.99 -19.70 14.83
N TYR A 11 32.67 -19.45 13.56
CA TYR A 11 33.43 -19.88 12.40
C TYR A 11 33.96 -18.67 11.63
N GLU A 12 35.28 -18.61 11.43
CA GLU A 12 35.94 -17.61 10.60
C GLU A 12 36.15 -18.17 9.19
N LEU A 13 35.56 -17.51 8.19
CA LEU A 13 35.86 -17.68 6.78
C LEU A 13 37.00 -16.72 6.39
N ASP A 14 38.06 -17.23 5.77
CA ASP A 14 39.21 -16.50 5.23
C ASP A 14 39.62 -17.11 3.88
N PHE A 15 39.34 -16.41 2.79
CA PHE A 15 39.63 -16.90 1.45
C PHE A 15 39.84 -15.76 0.45
N ARG A 16 40.41 -16.12 -0.72
CA ARG A 16 40.59 -15.21 -1.86
C ARG A 16 39.86 -15.82 -3.07
N PRO A 17 38.70 -15.26 -3.49
CA PRO A 17 37.89 -15.81 -4.58
C PRO A 17 38.64 -15.95 -5.93
N ARG A 18 39.62 -15.08 -6.21
CA ARG A 18 40.48 -15.10 -7.41
C ARG A 18 41.89 -15.68 -7.16
N GLY A 19 42.05 -16.50 -6.12
CA GLY A 19 43.34 -17.09 -5.79
C GLY A 19 44.35 -16.07 -5.24
N ARG A 20 45.65 -16.32 -5.45
CA ARG A 20 46.74 -15.65 -4.71
C ARG A 20 46.74 -14.12 -4.83
N ASN A 21 46.30 -13.55 -5.95
CA ASN A 21 46.28 -12.09 -6.16
C ASN A 21 44.88 -11.46 -5.98
N GLY A 22 43.87 -12.24 -5.58
CA GLY A 22 42.51 -11.76 -5.36
C GLY A 22 42.31 -11.04 -4.02
N LYS A 23 41.28 -10.20 -3.95
CA LYS A 23 40.82 -9.55 -2.71
C LYS A 23 40.60 -10.60 -1.61
N ARG A 24 41.24 -10.40 -0.46
CA ARG A 24 41.07 -11.26 0.72
C ARG A 24 39.77 -10.91 1.42
N ILE A 25 38.93 -11.91 1.67
CA ILE A 25 37.66 -11.76 2.38
C ILE A 25 37.77 -12.53 3.69
N ARG A 26 37.54 -11.84 4.81
CA ARG A 26 37.50 -12.43 6.15
C ARG A 26 36.20 -12.06 6.86
N LYS A 27 35.44 -13.06 7.31
CA LYS A 27 34.15 -12.84 7.99
C LYS A 27 33.86 -13.95 9.00
N LYS A 28 33.20 -13.61 10.11
CA LYS A 28 32.80 -14.56 11.16
C LYS A 28 31.31 -14.90 11.05
N PHE A 29 30.96 -16.15 11.37
CA PHE A 29 29.61 -16.70 11.31
C PHE A 29 29.32 -17.54 12.55
N ASP A 30 28.07 -17.58 12.99
CA ASP A 30 27.68 -18.39 14.14
C ASP A 30 27.54 -19.88 13.78
N ARG A 31 27.17 -20.18 12.53
CA ARG A 31 27.04 -21.56 12.03
C ARG A 31 28.01 -21.83 10.89
N LYS A 32 28.58 -23.04 10.89
CA LYS A 32 29.49 -23.51 9.83
C LYS A 32 28.80 -23.53 8.45
N ALA A 33 27.51 -23.88 8.41
CA ALA A 33 26.72 -23.93 7.18
C ALA A 33 26.61 -22.56 6.50
N ASP A 34 26.41 -21.49 7.27
CA ASP A 34 26.29 -20.12 6.75
C ASP A 34 27.62 -19.64 6.15
N ALA A 35 28.75 -19.99 6.80
CA ALA A 35 30.08 -19.72 6.28
C ALA A 35 30.32 -20.41 4.93
N TYR A 36 29.92 -21.68 4.78
CA TYR A 36 30.02 -22.41 3.51
C TYR A 36 29.07 -21.87 2.43
N ALA A 37 27.84 -21.51 2.79
CA ALA A 37 26.89 -20.93 1.85
C ALA A 37 27.39 -19.58 1.31
N TYR A 38 27.94 -18.74 2.20
CA TYR A 38 28.55 -17.46 1.82
C TYR A 38 29.78 -17.66 0.93
N GLU A 39 30.68 -18.58 1.29
CA GLU A 39 31.86 -18.90 0.48
C GLU A 39 31.47 -19.36 -0.94
N ARG A 40 30.55 -20.33 -1.05
CA ARG A 40 30.09 -20.84 -2.36
C ARG A 40 29.41 -19.77 -3.18
N GLY A 41 28.55 -18.95 -2.57
CA GLY A 41 27.91 -17.82 -3.25
C GLY A 41 28.92 -16.82 -3.78
N MET A 42 29.96 -16.50 -3.00
CA MET A 42 31.01 -15.59 -3.44
C MET A 42 31.88 -16.20 -4.54
N ILE A 43 32.29 -17.46 -4.44
CA ILE A 43 33.06 -18.13 -5.50
C ILE A 43 32.26 -18.14 -6.81
N ALA A 44 30.96 -18.48 -6.76
CA ALA A 44 30.08 -18.45 -7.91
C ALA A 44 30.01 -17.04 -8.54
N LYS A 45 29.80 -15.99 -7.73
CA LYS A 45 29.79 -14.59 -8.18
C LYS A 45 31.11 -14.12 -8.82
N TYR A 46 32.24 -14.63 -8.36
CA TYR A 46 33.56 -14.30 -8.94
C TYR A 46 33.87 -15.11 -10.21
N GLN A 47 33.32 -16.32 -10.36
CA GLN A 47 33.45 -17.15 -11.56
C GLN A 47 32.55 -16.67 -12.71
N THR A 48 31.39 -16.07 -12.41
CA THR A 48 30.46 -15.49 -13.39
C THR A 48 30.87 -14.08 -13.86
N ASN A 49 32.06 -13.57 -13.48
CA ASN A 49 32.52 -12.20 -13.78
C ASN A 49 31.62 -11.08 -13.22
N GLU A 50 30.73 -11.34 -12.26
CA GLU A 50 29.95 -10.28 -11.60
C GLU A 50 30.83 -9.34 -10.78
N PHE A 51 31.93 -9.83 -10.20
CA PHE A 51 32.94 -9.00 -9.55
C PHE A 51 34.09 -8.64 -10.50
N ILE A 52 33.83 -8.10 -11.68
CA ILE A 52 34.87 -7.24 -12.30
C ILE A 52 35.12 -6.11 -11.28
N ASP A 53 36.39 -5.81 -10.98
CA ASP A 53 36.76 -4.63 -10.18
C ASP A 53 36.43 -3.42 -11.05
N ARG A 54 35.13 -3.14 -11.20
CA ARG A 54 34.63 -2.11 -12.10
C ARG A 54 34.98 -0.79 -11.43
N PRO A 55 35.59 0.15 -12.18
CA PRO A 55 35.91 1.45 -11.62
C PRO A 55 34.64 2.07 -11.02
N ALA A 56 34.82 2.81 -9.93
CA ALA A 56 33.73 3.53 -9.28
C ALA A 56 32.93 4.32 -10.33
N ASP A 57 31.60 4.25 -10.24
CA ASP A 57 30.71 4.97 -11.14
C ASP A 57 30.78 6.47 -10.81
N LYS A 58 31.53 7.22 -11.62
CA LYS A 58 31.80 8.65 -11.46
C LYS A 58 30.71 9.55 -12.04
N ARG A 59 29.66 8.98 -12.64
CA ARG A 59 28.52 9.76 -13.12
C ARG A 59 27.90 10.50 -11.94
N ARG A 60 27.40 11.70 -12.20
CA ARG A 60 26.57 12.43 -11.25
C ARG A 60 25.17 11.82 -11.17
N LEU A 61 24.48 12.06 -10.07
CA LEU A 61 23.12 11.58 -9.88
C LEU A 61 22.18 12.20 -10.93
N SER A 62 22.38 13.46 -11.29
CA SER A 62 21.66 14.14 -12.38
C SER A 62 21.79 13.40 -13.72
N GLU A 63 23.02 13.12 -14.15
CA GLU A 63 23.33 12.37 -15.38
C GLU A 63 22.71 10.96 -15.35
N PHE A 64 22.76 10.31 -14.20
CA PHE A 64 22.14 9.00 -14.01
C PHE A 64 20.61 9.06 -14.17
N ILE A 65 19.97 10.07 -13.59
CA ILE A 65 18.52 10.27 -13.68
C ILE A 65 18.09 10.59 -15.12
N GLU A 66 18.86 11.42 -15.83
CA GLU A 66 18.62 11.73 -17.25
C GLU A 66 18.71 10.48 -18.12
N LEU A 67 19.75 9.67 -17.94
CA LEU A 67 19.89 8.41 -18.66
C LEU A 67 18.76 7.44 -18.32
N TRP A 68 18.43 7.31 -17.03
CA TRP A 68 17.28 6.52 -16.58
C TRP A 68 15.99 6.97 -17.25
N TRP A 69 15.75 8.28 -17.34
CA TRP A 69 14.57 8.84 -17.99
C TRP A 69 14.48 8.45 -19.47
N MET A 70 15.58 8.59 -20.20
CA MET A 70 15.65 8.28 -21.64
C MET A 70 15.42 6.80 -21.94
N LEU A 71 16.01 5.92 -21.14
CA LEU A 71 16.00 4.48 -21.40
C LEU A 71 14.79 3.76 -20.81
N VAL A 72 14.35 4.17 -19.61
CA VAL A 72 13.32 3.44 -18.86
C VAL A 72 12.19 4.35 -18.39
N GLY A 73 12.54 5.42 -17.66
CA GLY A 73 11.64 6.19 -16.81
C GLY A 73 10.43 6.77 -17.53
N ARG A 74 10.63 7.30 -18.74
CA ARG A 74 9.56 7.93 -19.55
C ARG A 74 8.41 6.99 -19.93
N ASN A 75 8.66 5.68 -19.95
CA ASN A 75 7.66 4.66 -20.32
C ASN A 75 6.80 4.22 -19.12
N LEU A 76 7.08 4.72 -17.91
CA LEU A 76 6.33 4.36 -16.71
C LEU A 76 5.01 5.13 -16.60
N ARG A 77 3.97 4.48 -16.07
CA ARG A 77 2.64 5.09 -15.87
C ARG A 77 2.65 6.38 -15.03
N TYR A 78 3.62 6.54 -14.14
CA TYR A 78 3.81 7.75 -13.31
C TYR A 78 5.19 8.38 -13.55
N ALA A 79 5.66 8.30 -14.79
CA ALA A 79 6.98 8.77 -15.24
C ALA A 79 7.29 10.18 -14.72
N GLU A 80 6.47 11.17 -15.07
CA GLU A 80 6.69 12.59 -14.70
C GLU A 80 6.80 12.81 -13.19
N ARG A 81 5.90 12.20 -12.42
CA ARG A 81 5.94 12.30 -10.95
C ARG A 81 7.22 11.66 -10.40
N ARG A 82 7.61 10.51 -10.96
CA ARG A 82 8.83 9.81 -10.53
C ARG A 82 10.07 10.65 -10.85
N LEU A 83 10.16 11.20 -12.06
CA LEU A 83 11.25 12.09 -12.48
C LEU A 83 11.33 13.32 -11.56
N SER A 84 10.20 13.96 -11.29
CA SER A 84 10.13 15.10 -10.37
C SER A 84 10.65 14.74 -8.98
N THR A 85 10.25 13.59 -8.42
CA THR A 85 10.78 13.09 -7.15
C THR A 85 12.30 12.88 -7.20
N LEU A 86 12.82 12.21 -8.24
CA LEU A 86 14.25 11.95 -8.38
C LEU A 86 15.06 13.25 -8.49
N ASN A 87 14.56 14.24 -9.24
CA ASN A 87 15.20 15.55 -9.37
C ASN A 87 15.20 16.32 -8.05
N CYS A 88 14.15 16.22 -7.24
CA CYS A 88 14.15 16.78 -5.89
C CYS A 88 15.21 16.11 -5.01
N ILE A 89 15.28 14.78 -5.01
CA ILE A 89 16.33 14.04 -4.27
C ILE A 89 17.72 14.47 -4.71
N CYS A 90 17.95 14.54 -6.03
CA CYS A 90 19.22 14.97 -6.60
C CYS A 90 19.65 16.35 -6.09
N ARG A 91 18.71 17.30 -6.06
CA ARG A 91 18.96 18.65 -5.52
C ARG A 91 19.27 18.63 -4.03
N ASP A 92 18.46 17.90 -3.25
CA ASP A 92 18.62 17.81 -1.79
C ASP A 92 19.93 17.15 -1.38
N MET A 93 20.43 16.21 -2.19
CA MET A 93 21.72 15.53 -2.00
C MET A 93 22.90 16.30 -2.62
N MET A 94 22.66 17.47 -3.22
CA MET A 94 23.69 18.29 -3.87
C MET A 94 24.40 17.59 -5.05
N ASP A 95 23.64 16.81 -5.82
CA ASP A 95 24.08 16.10 -7.02
C ASP A 95 25.39 15.29 -6.86
N PRO A 96 25.39 14.30 -5.95
CA PRO A 96 26.58 13.50 -5.65
C PRO A 96 26.92 12.58 -6.82
N MET A 97 28.17 12.12 -6.88
CA MET A 97 28.54 11.03 -7.77
C MET A 97 27.91 9.72 -7.29
N ILE A 98 27.60 8.80 -8.21
CA ILE A 98 26.90 7.55 -7.88
C ILE A 98 27.63 6.73 -6.81
N TYR A 99 28.97 6.66 -6.85
CA TYR A 99 29.73 5.93 -5.82
C TYR A 99 29.71 6.58 -4.42
N GLN A 100 29.31 7.84 -4.31
CA GLN A 100 29.21 8.57 -3.04
C GLN A 100 27.88 8.32 -2.34
N ILE A 101 26.88 7.75 -3.03
CA ILE A 101 25.58 7.42 -2.47
C ILE A 101 25.72 6.13 -1.66
N ASP A 102 26.24 6.26 -0.44
CA ASP A 102 26.40 5.16 0.51
C ASP A 102 25.39 5.28 1.68
N SER A 103 25.47 4.36 2.64
CA SER A 103 24.56 4.38 3.79
C SER A 103 24.67 5.65 4.64
N ARG A 104 25.85 6.28 4.69
CA ARG A 104 26.06 7.54 5.41
C ARG A 104 25.37 8.69 4.67
N GLU A 105 25.53 8.76 3.35
CA GLU A 105 24.92 9.82 2.55
C GLU A 105 23.39 9.73 2.54
N LEU A 106 22.84 8.51 2.49
CA LEU A 106 21.40 8.29 2.63
C LEU A 106 20.88 8.67 4.03
N ALA A 107 21.69 8.49 5.08
CA ALA A 107 21.35 8.93 6.43
C ALA A 107 21.38 10.47 6.55
N ASN A 108 22.36 11.13 5.93
CA ASN A 108 22.42 12.59 5.84
C ASN A 108 21.18 13.15 5.13
N TYR A 109 20.81 12.58 3.98
CA TYR A 109 19.60 12.94 3.26
C TYR A 109 18.35 12.82 4.13
N ARG A 110 18.21 11.71 4.87
CA ARG A 110 17.09 11.52 5.82
C ARG A 110 17.07 12.60 6.90
N ALA A 111 18.22 12.85 7.53
CA ALA A 111 18.33 13.84 8.60
C ALA A 111 17.95 15.24 8.13
N TYR A 112 18.44 15.64 6.95
CA TYR A 112 18.07 16.89 6.30
C TYR A 112 16.58 16.98 6.01
N ARG A 113 15.99 15.96 5.37
CA ARG A 113 14.55 15.97 5.08
C ARG A 113 13.69 16.02 6.34
N MET A 114 14.13 15.37 7.42
CA MET A 114 13.47 15.43 8.71
C MET A 114 13.58 16.81 9.35
N SER A 115 14.73 17.51 9.24
CA SER A 115 14.87 18.89 9.74
C SER A 115 13.98 19.87 8.98
N GLU A 116 13.72 19.60 7.70
CA GLU A 116 12.75 20.34 6.88
C GLU A 116 11.27 20.00 7.19
N GLY A 117 11.02 19.16 8.20
CA GLY A 117 9.66 18.78 8.61
C GLY A 117 8.96 17.80 7.65
N VAL A 118 9.70 17.15 6.75
CA VAL A 118 9.13 16.16 5.82
C VAL A 118 8.77 14.88 6.59
N LYS A 119 7.56 14.36 6.32
CA LYS A 119 7.06 13.14 6.98
C LYS A 119 7.90 11.92 6.60
N ALA A 120 8.10 11.02 7.57
CA ALA A 120 8.81 9.75 7.38
C ALA A 120 8.30 8.94 6.18
N SER A 121 6.98 8.88 5.96
CA SER A 121 6.39 8.18 4.82
C SER A 121 6.77 8.78 3.47
N THR A 122 6.86 10.12 3.38
CA THR A 122 7.33 10.80 2.17
C THR A 122 8.80 10.48 1.92
N ILE A 123 9.65 10.54 2.94
CA ILE A 123 11.07 10.19 2.82
C ILE A 123 11.25 8.73 2.39
N ASN A 124 10.48 7.80 2.96
CA ASN A 124 10.46 6.41 2.54
C ASN A 124 10.08 6.30 1.05
N HIS A 125 9.01 6.99 0.61
CA HIS A 125 8.60 7.01 -0.81
C HIS A 125 9.67 7.56 -1.75
N ASP A 126 10.39 8.61 -1.34
CA ASP A 126 11.49 9.18 -2.10
C ASP A 126 12.62 8.14 -2.27
N LEU A 127 13.02 7.49 -1.19
CA LEU A 127 14.05 6.44 -1.22
C LEU A 127 13.61 5.21 -2.03
N PHE A 128 12.34 4.82 -1.96
CA PHE A 128 11.78 3.78 -2.83
C PHE A 128 11.83 4.19 -4.32
N ALA A 129 11.66 5.48 -4.64
CA ALA A 129 11.80 5.98 -6.00
C ALA A 129 13.23 5.88 -6.50
N LEU A 130 14.19 6.33 -5.70
CA LEU A 130 15.62 6.24 -6.02
C LEU A 130 16.05 4.77 -6.18
N SER A 131 15.66 3.91 -5.23
CA SER A 131 15.91 2.46 -5.27
C SER A 131 15.36 1.82 -6.53
N GLY A 132 14.15 2.20 -6.95
CA GLY A 132 13.54 1.73 -8.19
C GLY A 132 14.31 2.14 -9.44
N ALA A 133 14.87 3.35 -9.48
CA ALA A 133 15.70 3.81 -10.59
C ALA A 133 17.01 3.01 -10.69
N PHE A 134 17.71 2.83 -9.57
CA PHE A 134 18.92 1.98 -9.51
C PHE A 134 18.65 0.55 -9.97
N LYS A 135 17.57 -0.05 -9.48
CA LYS A 135 17.18 -1.41 -9.87
C LYS A 135 16.92 -1.50 -11.37
N ALA A 136 16.13 -0.58 -11.92
CA ALA A 136 15.80 -0.60 -13.34
C ALA A 136 17.04 -0.41 -14.25
N MET A 137 17.97 0.46 -13.86
CA MET A 137 19.23 0.65 -14.59
C MET A 137 20.13 -0.59 -14.49
N ALA A 138 20.12 -1.28 -13.35
CA ALA A 138 20.85 -2.54 -13.21
C ALA A 138 20.28 -3.65 -14.11
N GLU A 139 18.95 -3.74 -14.20
CA GLU A 139 18.26 -4.75 -15.03
C GLU A 139 18.60 -4.63 -16.53
N ILE A 140 18.88 -3.41 -17.02
CA ILE A 140 19.28 -3.17 -18.42
C ILE A 140 20.79 -3.10 -18.62
N GLY A 141 21.59 -3.34 -17.58
CA GLY A 141 23.05 -3.31 -17.65
C GLY A 141 23.66 -1.91 -17.75
N GLU A 142 22.96 -0.86 -17.32
CA GLU A 142 23.48 0.51 -17.27
C GLU A 142 24.02 0.89 -15.88
N PHE A 143 23.78 0.05 -14.88
CA PHE A 143 24.35 0.17 -13.53
C PHE A 143 24.83 -1.20 -13.05
N PHE A 144 26.01 -1.25 -12.44
CA PHE A 144 26.66 -2.52 -12.08
C PHE A 144 27.04 -2.60 -10.60
N GLY A 145 26.75 -1.55 -9.82
CA GLY A 145 26.94 -1.59 -8.37
C GLY A 145 25.79 -2.27 -7.64
N ASP A 146 25.96 -2.49 -6.35
CA ASP A 146 24.84 -2.85 -5.48
C ASP A 146 23.90 -1.64 -5.33
N ASN A 147 22.59 -1.88 -5.24
CA ASN A 147 21.63 -0.81 -4.99
C ASN A 147 21.86 -0.24 -3.57
N PRO A 148 22.25 1.04 -3.44
CA PRO A 148 22.68 1.58 -2.15
C PRO A 148 21.55 1.73 -1.13
N ILE A 149 20.29 1.69 -1.58
CA ILE A 149 19.09 1.82 -0.74
C ILE A 149 18.62 0.45 -0.24
N ALA A 150 19.04 -0.66 -0.87
CA ALA A 150 18.48 -1.99 -0.59
C ALA A 150 18.68 -2.46 0.86
N ALA A 151 19.77 -2.05 1.51
CA ALA A 151 20.10 -2.41 2.90
C ALA A 151 19.52 -1.44 3.94
N LEU A 152 18.86 -0.35 3.52
CA LEU A 152 18.42 0.70 4.42
C LEU A 152 17.02 0.41 4.96
N GLU A 153 16.91 0.24 6.27
CA GLU A 153 15.61 0.04 6.93
C GLU A 153 14.71 1.28 6.74
N PRO A 154 13.43 1.13 6.37
CA PRO A 154 12.50 2.25 6.28
C PRO A 154 12.34 2.98 7.62
N LEU A 155 12.14 4.30 7.57
CA LEU A 155 11.80 5.07 8.75
C LEU A 155 10.45 4.61 9.31
N LYS A 156 10.34 4.53 10.64
CA LYS A 156 9.09 4.13 11.30
C LYS A 156 8.00 5.15 11.00
N GLU A 157 6.88 4.67 10.48
CA GLU A 157 5.73 5.50 10.15
C GLU A 157 4.70 5.45 11.27
N VAL A 158 4.25 6.63 11.71
CA VAL A 158 3.04 6.74 12.53
C VAL A 158 1.85 6.68 11.59
N LYS A 159 1.05 5.62 11.70
CA LYS A 159 -0.18 5.51 10.92
C LYS A 159 -1.19 6.52 11.46
N PRO A 160 -1.64 7.50 10.65
CA PRO A 160 -2.65 8.45 11.12
C PRO A 160 -3.96 7.71 11.37
N GLU A 161 -4.70 8.13 12.40
CA GLU A 161 -6.06 7.67 12.60
C GLU A 161 -6.93 8.03 11.41
N MET A 162 -7.79 7.09 11.01
CA MET A 162 -8.73 7.31 9.93
C MET A 162 -9.85 8.24 10.39
N SER A 163 -10.01 9.35 9.69
CA SER A 163 -11.12 10.26 9.92
C SER A 163 -12.31 9.89 9.03
N TYR A 164 -13.48 9.79 9.65
CA TYR A 164 -14.78 9.69 8.96
C TYR A 164 -15.72 10.81 9.46
N LEU A 165 -16.86 10.98 8.80
CA LEU A 165 -17.89 11.94 9.19
C LEU A 165 -18.96 11.26 10.05
N THR A 166 -19.35 11.91 11.14
CA THR A 166 -20.57 11.58 11.90
C THR A 166 -21.82 11.90 11.08
N THR A 167 -23.00 11.43 11.52
CA THR A 167 -24.28 11.73 10.85
C THR A 167 -24.50 13.23 10.71
N ASP A 168 -24.31 14.00 11.78
CA ASP A 168 -24.46 15.47 11.75
C ASP A 168 -23.44 16.15 10.83
N GLU A 169 -22.20 15.64 10.76
CA GLU A 169 -21.18 16.15 9.82
C GLU A 169 -21.55 15.84 8.35
N VAL A 170 -22.19 14.70 8.09
CA VAL A 170 -22.73 14.36 6.77
C VAL A 170 -23.85 15.32 6.39
N GLU A 171 -24.81 15.56 7.30
CA GLU A 171 -25.92 16.48 7.07
C GLU A 171 -25.44 17.90 6.80
N ARG A 172 -24.50 18.40 7.62
CA ARG A 172 -23.86 19.71 7.39
C ARG A 172 -23.15 19.78 6.05
N LEU A 173 -22.40 18.74 5.67
CA LEU A 173 -21.74 18.71 4.37
C LEU A 173 -22.76 18.81 3.24
N LEU A 174 -23.82 17.98 3.27
CA LEU A 174 -24.83 17.91 2.22
C LEU A 174 -25.65 19.20 2.11
N ALA A 175 -25.81 19.95 3.21
CA ALA A 175 -26.41 21.28 3.21
C ALA A 175 -25.50 22.37 2.61
N LEU A 176 -24.18 22.24 2.75
CA LEU A 176 -23.20 23.19 2.21
C LEU A 176 -22.94 23.00 0.71
N VAL A 177 -22.91 21.76 0.23
CA VAL A 177 -22.60 21.47 -1.18
C VAL A 177 -23.84 21.59 -2.06
N THR A 178 -23.67 22.19 -3.24
CA THR A 178 -24.75 22.39 -4.23
C THR A 178 -24.34 21.90 -5.62
N GLY A 179 -25.32 21.71 -6.52
CA GLY A 179 -25.08 21.27 -7.89
C GLY A 179 -24.27 19.97 -7.98
N ASP A 180 -23.27 19.92 -8.86
CA ASP A 180 -22.45 18.72 -9.04
C ASP A 180 -21.64 18.33 -7.79
N TYR A 181 -21.33 19.29 -6.89
CA TYR A 181 -20.69 18.95 -5.61
C TYR A 181 -21.62 18.18 -4.69
N HIS A 182 -22.91 18.51 -4.69
CA HIS A 182 -23.92 17.73 -3.98
C HIS A 182 -24.05 16.33 -4.58
N ARG A 183 -24.21 16.25 -5.90
CA ARG A 183 -24.41 14.98 -6.61
C ARG A 183 -23.23 14.03 -6.43
N ILE A 184 -21.98 14.50 -6.53
CA ILE A 184 -20.80 13.66 -6.33
C ILE A 184 -20.62 13.24 -4.86
N ALA A 185 -20.97 14.11 -3.90
CA ALA A 185 -20.91 13.78 -2.47
C ALA A 185 -21.91 12.66 -2.12
N VAL A 186 -23.15 12.78 -2.60
CA VAL A 186 -24.19 11.75 -2.46
C VAL A 186 -23.72 10.42 -3.04
N LEU A 187 -23.17 10.42 -4.27
CA LEU A 187 -22.63 9.21 -4.88
C LEU A 187 -21.55 8.55 -4.00
N CYS A 188 -20.59 9.33 -3.50
CA CYS A 188 -19.49 8.81 -2.70
C CYS A 188 -19.99 8.23 -1.36
N LEU A 189 -20.92 8.91 -0.70
CA LEU A 189 -21.54 8.46 0.54
C LEU A 189 -22.45 7.24 0.35
N ALA A 190 -23.04 7.05 -0.84
CA ALA A 190 -23.89 5.89 -1.14
C ALA A 190 -23.10 4.65 -1.60
N THR A 191 -21.89 4.81 -2.13
CA THR A 191 -21.16 3.72 -2.81
C THR A 191 -19.76 3.44 -2.27
N GLY A 192 -19.21 4.30 -1.42
CA GLY A 192 -17.81 4.21 -0.99
C GLY A 192 -16.81 4.44 -2.12
N ALA A 193 -17.21 5.11 -3.21
CA ALA A 193 -16.33 5.43 -4.33
C ALA A 193 -15.14 6.29 -3.87
N ARG A 194 -13.95 6.05 -4.44
CA ARG A 194 -12.85 7.02 -4.31
C ARG A 194 -13.23 8.29 -5.06
N TRP A 195 -12.78 9.45 -4.58
CA TRP A 195 -13.07 10.74 -5.24
C TRP A 195 -12.75 10.71 -6.74
N GLY A 196 -11.58 10.20 -7.11
CA GLY A 196 -11.18 10.09 -8.52
C GLY A 196 -12.06 9.16 -9.36
N GLU A 197 -12.56 8.06 -8.78
CA GLU A 197 -13.50 7.15 -9.45
C GLU A 197 -14.85 7.82 -9.68
N ALA A 198 -15.36 8.51 -8.66
CA ALA A 198 -16.61 9.25 -8.76
C ALA A 198 -16.49 10.39 -9.78
N TYR A 199 -15.38 11.13 -9.77
CA TYR A 199 -15.13 12.23 -10.69
C TYR A 199 -15.03 11.79 -12.16
N GLN A 200 -14.42 10.63 -12.42
CA GLN A 200 -14.28 10.07 -13.78
C GLN A 200 -15.53 9.32 -14.26
N LEU A 201 -16.60 9.27 -13.45
CA LEU A 201 -17.79 8.52 -13.79
C LEU A 201 -18.55 9.18 -14.96
N LYS A 202 -18.99 8.34 -15.90
CA LYS A 202 -19.77 8.74 -17.07
C LYS A 202 -21.19 8.20 -16.99
N ALA A 203 -22.11 8.82 -17.71
CA ALA A 203 -23.51 8.39 -17.77
C ALA A 203 -23.66 6.92 -18.21
N GLU A 204 -22.86 6.47 -19.17
CA GLU A 204 -22.82 5.08 -19.68
C GLU A 204 -22.41 4.04 -18.62
N HIS A 205 -21.79 4.48 -17.52
CA HIS A 205 -21.42 3.59 -16.41
C HIS A 205 -22.59 3.34 -15.44
N ILE A 206 -23.75 3.96 -15.64
CA ILE A 206 -24.95 3.69 -14.85
C ILE A 206 -25.91 2.82 -15.66
N ILE A 207 -26.06 1.56 -15.25
CA ILE A 207 -26.88 0.56 -15.93
C ILE A 207 -28.00 0.15 -14.98
N GLY A 208 -29.24 0.51 -15.30
CA GLY A 208 -30.37 0.37 -14.36
C GLY A 208 -30.09 1.12 -13.06
N ASN A 209 -30.13 0.39 -11.93
CA ASN A 209 -29.83 0.88 -10.59
C ASN A 209 -28.40 0.58 -10.11
N ARG A 210 -27.48 0.29 -11.05
CA ARG A 210 -26.12 -0.12 -10.73
C ARG A 210 -25.11 0.88 -11.26
N VAL A 211 -24.19 1.27 -10.39
CA VAL A 211 -23.03 2.09 -10.75
C VAL A 211 -21.84 1.17 -11.02
N VAL A 212 -21.29 1.26 -12.23
CA VAL A 212 -20.15 0.45 -12.66
C VAL A 212 -18.86 1.26 -12.55
N PHE A 213 -17.94 0.81 -11.71
CA PHE A 213 -16.59 1.39 -11.60
C PHE A 213 -15.61 0.55 -12.40
N ASN A 214 -15.24 1.03 -13.60
CA ASN A 214 -14.41 0.35 -14.59
C ASN A 214 -12.89 0.37 -14.29
N GLN A 215 -12.52 0.39 -13.00
CA GLN A 215 -11.16 0.38 -12.46
C GLN A 215 -10.42 1.73 -12.41
N THR A 216 -9.99 2.10 -11.20
CA THR A 216 -8.85 2.98 -11.00
C THR A 216 -7.62 2.17 -10.65
N LYS A 217 -6.46 2.62 -11.16
CA LYS A 217 -5.06 2.27 -10.85
C LYS A 217 -4.69 0.80 -10.54
N ASN A 218 -5.36 0.08 -9.63
CA ASN A 218 -5.03 -1.27 -9.14
C ASN A 218 -6.25 -2.19 -8.81
N GLY A 219 -7.51 -1.81 -9.07
CA GLY A 219 -8.68 -2.56 -8.59
C GLY A 219 -9.55 -3.11 -9.70
N ASP A 220 -10.08 -4.33 -9.54
CA ASP A 220 -10.93 -4.99 -10.53
C ASP A 220 -12.26 -4.25 -10.76
N ARG A 221 -12.92 -4.50 -11.90
CA ARG A 221 -14.19 -3.86 -12.22
C ARG A 221 -15.19 -4.25 -11.13
N ARG A 222 -15.84 -3.26 -10.52
CA ARG A 222 -16.87 -3.51 -9.49
C ARG A 222 -18.16 -2.78 -9.79
N ILE A 223 -19.24 -3.34 -9.27
CA ILE A 223 -20.59 -2.85 -9.49
C ILE A 223 -21.22 -2.63 -8.12
N VAL A 224 -21.76 -1.44 -7.90
CA VAL A 224 -22.42 -1.08 -6.64
C VAL A 224 -23.87 -0.70 -6.94
N PRO A 225 -24.87 -1.43 -6.40
CA PRO A 225 -26.27 -1.04 -6.51
C PRO A 225 -26.54 0.22 -5.68
N VAL A 226 -27.43 1.08 -6.16
CA VAL A 226 -27.88 2.30 -5.48
C VAL A 226 -29.40 2.40 -5.56
N SER A 227 -30.02 3.17 -4.66
CA SER A 227 -31.46 3.43 -4.69
C SER A 227 -31.86 4.34 -5.85
N ASP A 228 -33.15 4.31 -6.22
CA ASP A 228 -33.70 5.19 -7.26
C ASP A 228 -33.58 6.67 -6.87
N ASP A 229 -33.69 7.00 -5.58
CA ASP A 229 -33.46 8.36 -5.08
C ASP A 229 -32.03 8.83 -5.39
N VAL A 230 -31.02 8.00 -5.12
CA VAL A 230 -29.62 8.33 -5.46
C VAL A 230 -29.47 8.50 -6.97
N LEU A 231 -30.08 7.63 -7.78
CA LEU A 231 -30.05 7.75 -9.25
C LEU A 231 -30.65 9.07 -9.73
N SER A 232 -31.78 9.48 -9.16
CA SER A 232 -32.46 10.74 -9.51
C SER A 232 -31.59 11.96 -9.25
N ILE A 233 -30.74 11.90 -8.21
CA ILE A 233 -29.79 12.97 -7.87
C ILE A 233 -28.57 12.92 -8.81
N ILE A 234 -27.99 11.73 -9.03
CA ILE A 234 -26.71 11.62 -9.75
C ILE A 234 -26.84 11.63 -11.27
N LYS A 235 -28.02 11.37 -11.85
CA LYS A 235 -28.26 11.48 -13.30
C LYS A 235 -28.74 12.89 -13.63
N ASN A 236 -28.21 13.50 -14.70
CA ASN A 236 -28.67 14.80 -15.22
C ASN A 236 -29.10 14.74 -16.69
N GLY A 237 -29.52 13.56 -17.18
CA GLY A 237 -30.02 13.38 -18.54
C GLY A 237 -28.99 13.58 -19.68
N GLY A 238 -27.74 13.92 -19.36
CA GLY A 238 -26.69 14.19 -20.34
C GLY A 238 -25.82 12.98 -20.71
N HIS A 239 -25.00 13.17 -21.75
CA HIS A 239 -23.96 12.22 -22.17
C HIS A 239 -22.58 12.62 -21.62
N GLY A 240 -21.68 11.66 -21.45
CA GLY A 240 -20.31 11.90 -20.99
C GLY A 240 -20.15 11.95 -19.47
N HIS A 241 -19.20 12.75 -18.97
CA HIS A 241 -18.88 12.84 -17.53
C HIS A 241 -20.05 13.44 -16.74
N LEU A 242 -20.35 12.84 -15.58
CA LEU A 242 -21.51 13.21 -14.77
C LEU A 242 -21.30 14.47 -13.92
N PHE A 243 -20.05 14.77 -13.55
CA PHE A 243 -19.72 15.82 -12.60
C PHE A 243 -18.62 16.73 -13.13
N ARG A 244 -18.80 18.04 -12.98
CA ARG A 244 -17.79 19.07 -13.27
C ARG A 244 -17.46 19.82 -11.98
N VAL A 245 -16.53 19.26 -11.21
CA VAL A 245 -16.15 19.77 -9.88
C VAL A 245 -14.64 19.98 -9.75
N SER A 246 -14.27 20.96 -8.92
CA SER A 246 -12.88 21.17 -8.50
C SER A 246 -12.63 20.52 -7.15
N TYR A 247 -11.67 19.60 -7.09
CA TYR A 247 -11.32 18.92 -5.84
C TYR A 247 -10.84 19.91 -4.75
N SER A 248 -10.11 20.97 -5.12
CA SER A 248 -9.62 21.96 -4.16
C SER A 248 -10.76 22.73 -3.50
N ARG A 249 -11.81 23.06 -4.25
CA ARG A 249 -13.02 23.69 -3.72
C ARG A 249 -13.81 22.74 -2.84
N PHE A 250 -13.98 21.48 -3.27
CA PHE A 250 -14.62 20.46 -2.44
C PHE A 250 -13.90 20.26 -1.11
N ARG A 251 -12.56 20.22 -1.11
CA ARG A 251 -11.77 20.11 0.12
C ARG A 251 -12.04 21.26 1.10
N LYS A 252 -12.23 22.50 0.62
CA LYS A 252 -12.56 23.64 1.50
C LYS A 252 -13.92 23.45 2.16
N MET A 253 -14.96 23.11 1.39
CA MET A 253 -16.30 22.83 1.93
C MET A 253 -16.28 21.62 2.90
N MET A 254 -15.46 20.61 2.62
CA MET A 254 -15.29 19.47 3.51
C MET A 254 -14.63 19.87 4.85
N LYS A 255 -13.63 20.76 4.80
CA LYS A 255 -12.98 21.28 6.01
C LYS A 255 -13.92 22.16 6.84
N GLU A 256 -14.87 22.85 6.19
CA GLU A 256 -15.92 23.61 6.86
C GLU A 256 -16.92 22.70 7.58
N ALA A 257 -17.40 21.64 6.93
CA ALA A 257 -18.29 20.66 7.56
C ALA A 257 -17.62 19.84 8.67
N LYS A 258 -16.30 19.56 8.53
CA LYS A 258 -15.46 18.85 9.49
C LYS A 258 -14.15 19.61 9.76
N PRO A 259 -14.14 20.58 10.70
CA PRO A 259 -12.96 21.40 11.02
C PRO A 259 -11.73 20.57 11.42
N ASN A 260 -11.95 19.46 12.13
CA ASN A 260 -10.89 18.59 12.64
C ASN A 260 -10.41 17.54 11.63
N LEU A 261 -10.83 17.61 10.35
CA LEU A 261 -10.38 16.66 9.33
C LEU A 261 -8.85 16.77 9.12
N PRO A 262 -8.07 15.70 9.29
CA PRO A 262 -6.63 15.74 9.09
C PRO A 262 -6.24 16.06 7.64
N ASP A 263 -5.11 16.74 7.47
CA ASP A 263 -4.65 17.12 6.14
C ASP A 263 -4.36 15.91 5.25
N GLY A 264 -4.85 16.01 4.01
CA GLY A 264 -4.70 14.96 3.00
C GLY A 264 -5.76 13.85 3.04
N GLN A 265 -6.63 13.81 4.06
CA GLN A 265 -7.66 12.76 4.16
C GLN A 265 -8.96 13.06 3.39
N ALA A 266 -9.17 14.31 2.95
CA ALA A 266 -10.43 14.73 2.30
C ALA A 266 -10.82 13.90 1.06
N ALA A 267 -9.85 13.36 0.30
CA ALA A 267 -10.14 12.53 -0.88
C ALA A 267 -10.78 11.17 -0.53
N HIS A 268 -10.58 10.71 0.70
CA HIS A 268 -11.03 9.40 1.17
C HIS A 268 -12.04 9.51 2.32
N ALA A 269 -12.23 10.70 2.90
CA ALA A 269 -13.14 10.92 4.03
C ALA A 269 -14.54 10.36 3.76
N LEU A 270 -15.17 10.68 2.61
CA LEU A 270 -16.51 10.15 2.28
C LEU A 270 -16.54 8.62 2.12
N ARG A 271 -15.47 8.02 1.61
CA ARG A 271 -15.35 6.56 1.50
C ARG A 271 -15.21 5.91 2.88
N HIS A 272 -14.41 6.50 3.76
CA HIS A 272 -14.30 6.06 5.15
C HIS A 272 -15.63 6.23 5.88
N THR A 273 -16.36 7.32 5.64
CA THR A 273 -17.72 7.53 6.15
C THR A 273 -18.66 6.42 5.71
N PHE A 274 -18.75 6.14 4.40
CA PHE A 274 -19.59 5.04 3.90
C PHE A 274 -19.22 3.72 4.58
N ALA A 275 -17.95 3.36 4.58
CA ALA A 275 -17.48 2.09 5.12
C ALA A 275 -17.74 1.94 6.63
N THR A 276 -17.49 3.01 7.38
CA THR A 276 -17.70 3.05 8.84
C THR A 276 -19.17 2.93 9.18
N HIS A 277 -20.04 3.75 8.56
CA HIS A 277 -21.48 3.69 8.78
C HIS A 277 -22.08 2.36 8.29
N PHE A 278 -21.55 1.78 7.21
CA PHE A 278 -21.97 0.46 6.73
C PHE A 278 -21.71 -0.62 7.79
N MET A 279 -20.53 -0.63 8.40
CA MET A 279 -20.21 -1.58 9.48
C MET A 279 -21.02 -1.30 10.76
N MET A 280 -21.17 -0.03 11.17
CA MET A 280 -21.99 0.35 12.33
C MET A 280 -23.44 -0.11 12.22
N ARG A 281 -23.98 -0.20 10.99
CA ARG A 281 -25.33 -0.68 10.71
C ARG A 281 -25.42 -2.20 10.54
N GLY A 282 -24.38 -2.95 10.94
CA GLY A 282 -24.36 -4.41 10.85
C GLY A 282 -24.02 -4.96 9.47
N GLY A 283 -23.43 -4.14 8.60
CA GLY A 283 -23.04 -4.58 7.27
C GLY A 283 -21.99 -5.69 7.30
N ASN A 284 -22.09 -6.64 6.36
CA ASN A 284 -21.15 -7.74 6.25
C ASN A 284 -19.77 -7.26 5.71
N ILE A 285 -18.68 -7.57 6.42
CA ILE A 285 -17.32 -7.11 6.06
C ILE A 285 -16.84 -7.62 4.69
N ILE A 286 -17.26 -8.82 4.27
CA ILE A 286 -16.92 -9.39 2.94
C ILE A 286 -17.69 -8.65 1.85
N ALA A 287 -18.95 -8.29 2.11
CA ALA A 287 -19.72 -7.45 1.20
C ALA A 287 -19.06 -6.06 1.08
N LEU A 288 -18.65 -5.46 2.19
CA LEU A 288 -17.93 -4.18 2.18
C LEU A 288 -16.62 -4.25 1.38
N GLN A 289 -15.84 -5.32 1.53
CA GLN A 289 -14.62 -5.54 0.75
C GLN A 289 -14.91 -5.48 -0.77
N LYS A 290 -15.97 -6.16 -1.22
CA LYS A 290 -16.39 -6.18 -2.62
C LYS A 290 -16.89 -4.81 -3.09
N ILE A 291 -17.70 -4.12 -2.28
CA ILE A 291 -18.21 -2.77 -2.57
C ILE A 291 -17.06 -1.75 -2.69
N LEU A 292 -16.07 -1.85 -1.81
CA LEU A 292 -14.88 -0.98 -1.82
C LEU A 292 -13.88 -1.38 -2.92
N GLY A 293 -13.92 -2.62 -3.41
CA GLY A 293 -12.96 -3.16 -4.38
C GLY A 293 -11.58 -3.36 -3.78
N HIS A 294 -11.50 -3.83 -2.53
CA HIS A 294 -10.23 -4.21 -1.89
C HIS A 294 -9.84 -5.62 -2.29
N ARG A 295 -8.64 -5.79 -2.84
CA ARG A 295 -8.11 -7.12 -3.21
C ARG A 295 -7.75 -7.94 -1.99
N ASP A 296 -7.20 -7.28 -0.98
CA ASP A 296 -6.83 -7.89 0.29
C ASP A 296 -7.84 -7.47 1.37
N ILE A 297 -8.39 -8.45 2.08
CA ILE A 297 -9.32 -8.22 3.19
C ILE A 297 -8.69 -7.40 4.30
N SER A 298 -7.36 -7.45 4.49
CA SER A 298 -6.64 -6.66 5.49
C SER A 298 -6.90 -5.15 5.35
N GLN A 299 -7.14 -4.67 4.12
CA GLN A 299 -7.50 -3.28 3.83
C GLN A 299 -8.90 -2.91 4.32
N THR A 300 -9.81 -3.88 4.44
CA THR A 300 -11.18 -3.68 4.92
C THR A 300 -11.28 -3.94 6.42
N MET A 301 -10.41 -4.80 6.99
CA MET A 301 -10.40 -5.13 8.41
C MET A 301 -10.22 -3.91 9.32
N ILE A 302 -9.67 -2.81 8.81
CA ILE A 302 -9.60 -1.53 9.51
C ILE A 302 -10.97 -0.99 9.94
N TYR A 303 -12.07 -1.43 9.34
CA TYR A 303 -13.44 -1.06 9.74
C TYR A 303 -14.14 -2.09 10.63
N ALA A 304 -13.53 -3.26 10.86
CA ALA A 304 -14.20 -4.37 11.54
C ALA A 304 -14.63 -4.03 12.98
N HIS A 305 -13.85 -3.19 13.67
CA HIS A 305 -14.14 -2.74 15.04
C HIS A 305 -15.40 -1.85 15.16
N PHE A 306 -15.97 -1.39 14.04
CA PHE A 306 -17.24 -0.67 14.04
C PHE A 306 -18.46 -1.59 13.94
N SER A 307 -18.26 -2.89 13.70
CA SER A 307 -19.35 -3.85 13.73
C SER A 307 -19.95 -3.90 15.14
N PRO A 308 -21.28 -3.95 15.28
CA PRO A 308 -21.91 -4.30 16.54
C PRO A 308 -21.41 -5.67 17.04
N ASP A 309 -21.39 -5.85 18.37
CA ASP A 309 -21.02 -7.12 18.99
C ASP A 309 -22.13 -8.15 18.77
N TYR A 310 -21.90 -9.08 17.86
CA TYR A 310 -22.82 -10.16 17.50
C TYR A 310 -22.46 -11.50 18.16
N LEU A 311 -21.74 -11.50 19.29
CA LEU A 311 -21.41 -12.76 19.97
C LEU A 311 -22.68 -13.57 20.33
N ILE A 312 -23.81 -12.89 20.52
CA ILE A 312 -25.11 -13.53 20.76
C ILE A 312 -25.70 -14.20 19.51
N ASP A 313 -25.30 -13.77 18.30
CA ASP A 313 -25.74 -14.39 17.05
C ASP A 313 -25.22 -15.82 16.90
N ALA A 314 -24.16 -16.19 17.64
CA ALA A 314 -23.74 -17.59 17.74
C ALA A 314 -24.85 -18.49 18.31
N VAL A 315 -25.73 -17.96 19.17
CA VAL A 315 -26.91 -18.68 19.68
C VAL A 315 -28.00 -18.77 18.62
N SER A 316 -28.16 -17.72 17.80
CA SER A 316 -29.20 -17.65 16.77
C SER A 316 -28.86 -18.44 15.50
N TYR A 317 -27.58 -18.49 15.10
CA TYR A 317 -27.13 -19.06 13.82
C TYR A 317 -26.37 -20.38 13.94
N ASN A 318 -26.24 -20.95 15.14
CA ASN A 318 -25.67 -22.30 15.26
C ASN A 318 -26.64 -23.35 14.64
N PRO A 319 -26.14 -24.52 14.23
CA PRO A 319 -26.96 -25.55 13.60
C PRO A 319 -27.99 -26.21 14.53
N LEU A 320 -28.03 -25.86 15.82
CA LEU A 320 -28.90 -26.46 16.83
C LEU A 320 -30.07 -25.54 17.22
N THR A 321 -30.19 -24.34 16.66
CA THR A 321 -31.27 -23.39 17.00
C THR A 321 -32.67 -23.97 16.75
N SER A 322 -32.80 -24.92 15.82
CA SER A 322 -34.05 -25.61 15.47
C SER A 322 -34.11 -27.07 15.96
N ALA A 323 -33.10 -27.54 16.71
CA ALA A 323 -33.02 -28.93 17.15
C ALA A 323 -32.94 -29.02 18.69
N SER A 324 -33.79 -29.86 19.29
CA SER A 324 -33.66 -30.19 20.72
C SER A 324 -32.37 -30.97 20.93
N THR A 325 -31.49 -30.44 21.77
CA THR A 325 -30.22 -31.10 22.16
C THR A 325 -30.39 -32.05 23.34
N LEU A 326 -31.58 -32.06 23.96
CA LEU A 326 -31.90 -32.96 25.06
C LEU A 326 -32.12 -34.37 24.53
N ARG A 327 -31.22 -35.29 24.87
CA ARG A 327 -31.48 -36.72 24.72
C ARG A 327 -32.54 -37.13 25.73
N PRO A 328 -33.58 -37.91 25.35
CA PRO A 328 -34.54 -38.42 26.32
C PRO A 328 -33.80 -39.21 27.40
N GLN A 329 -33.94 -38.80 28.66
CA GLN A 329 -33.44 -39.58 29.77
C GLN A 329 -34.42 -40.73 30.08
N GLY A 330 -34.07 -41.93 29.58
CA GLY A 330 -34.31 -43.20 30.26
C GLY A 330 -35.61 -43.97 29.96
N GLY A 331 -35.49 -45.30 29.98
CA GLY A 331 -36.56 -46.19 30.43
C GLY A 331 -36.86 -47.41 29.55
N GLY A 332 -36.40 -48.59 29.98
CA GLY A 332 -37.05 -49.87 29.64
C GLY A 332 -36.21 -50.90 28.89
N PHE A 333 -35.31 -51.59 29.60
CA PHE A 333 -34.96 -52.97 29.24
C PHE A 333 -36.24 -53.81 29.37
N LEU A 334 -36.78 -54.27 28.25
CA LEU A 334 -37.71 -55.40 28.24
C LEU A 334 -36.93 -56.62 28.72
N LYS A 335 -37.20 -57.05 29.97
CA LYS A 335 -36.86 -58.40 30.42
C LYS A 335 -37.78 -59.37 29.69
N ASP A 336 -37.18 -60.38 29.08
CA ASP A 336 -37.82 -61.52 28.47
C ASP A 336 -38.87 -62.14 29.41
N GLY A 337 -40.06 -62.40 28.85
CA GLY A 337 -41.08 -63.20 29.51
C GLY A 337 -40.67 -64.67 29.51
N GLY A 338 -40.71 -65.28 30.70
CA GLY A 338 -40.96 -66.70 30.84
C GLY A 338 -42.46 -66.96 30.79
N ASP A 339 -42.89 -67.90 29.95
CA ASP A 339 -43.28 -69.25 30.38
C ASP A 339 -43.19 -70.22 29.19
#